data_AF-A0A3D5KJY9-F1
#
_entry.id   AF-A0A3D5KJY9-F1
#
_cell.length_a   1.000
_cell.length_b   1.000
_cell.length_c   1.000
_cell.angle_alpha   90.00
_cell.angle_beta   90.00
_cell.angle_gamma   90.00
#
_symmetry.space_group_name_H-M   'P 1'
#
loop_
_entity.id
_entity.type
_entity.pdbx_description
1 polymer ?
#
loop_
_entity_poly.entity_id
_entity_poly.type
_entity_poly.pdbx_seq_one_letter_code
_entity_poly.pdbx_strand_id
1 'polypeptide(L)' 'PEVLVANHMSLACCAISVLTDECDPDNLKPVNITQIIKTAEASEGKLTELYVELISKL' A
#
# COMPACT_ATOMS: atom_id res chain seq x y z
N PRO A 1 -12.81 -3.40 -0.23
CA PRO A 1 -13.99 -4.13 -0.77
C PRO A 1 -13.63 -5.23 -1.77
N GLU A 2 -12.58 -4.96 -2.56
CA GLU A 2 -11.96 -5.76 -3.61
C GLU A 2 -11.51 -7.13 -3.11
N VAL A 3 -10.81 -7.19 -1.96
CA VAL A 3 -10.32 -8.44 -1.36
C VAL A 3 -11.48 -9.38 -0.99
N LEU A 4 -12.61 -8.83 -0.55
CA LEU A 4 -13.79 -9.63 -0.23
C LEU A 4 -14.37 -10.30 -1.49
N VAL A 5 -14.42 -9.58 -2.61
CA VAL A 5 -14.89 -10.11 -3.90
C VAL A 5 -13.91 -11.15 -4.44
N ALA A 6 -12.60 -10.90 -4.36
CA ALA A 6 -11.58 -11.87 -4.77
C ALA A 6 -11.72 -13.19 -3.99
N ASN A 7 -11.89 -13.11 -2.67
CA ASN A 7 -12.10 -14.29 -1.83
C ASN A 7 -13.41 -15.02 -2.18
N HIS A 8 -14.51 -14.29 -2.42
CA HIS A 8 -15.78 -14.89 -2.86
C HIS A 8 -15.64 -15.64 -4.19
N MET A 9 -14.81 -15.15 -5.10
CA MET A 9 -14.51 -15.80 -6.39
C MET A 9 -13.42 -16.88 -6.29
N SER A 10 -12.89 -17.17 -5.09
CA SER A 10 -11.74 -18.06 -4.88
C SER A 10 -10.50 -17.66 -5.71
N LEU A 11 -10.32 -16.36 -5.94
CA LEU A 11 -9.15 -15.81 -6.62
C LEU A 11 -8.06 -15.51 -5.60
N ALA A 12 -6.85 -16.01 -5.84
CA ALA A 12 -5.68 -15.66 -5.04
C ALA A 12 -5.43 -14.15 -5.14
N CYS A 13 -5.32 -13.48 -3.99
CA CYS A 13 -5.14 -12.03 -3.90
C CYS A 13 -4.04 -11.72 -2.87
N CYS A 14 -3.19 -10.75 -3.21
CA CYS A 14 -2.18 -10.19 -2.32
C CYS A 14 -2.43 -8.68 -2.20
N ALA A 15 -2.35 -8.15 -0.98
CA ALA A 15 -2.52 -6.74 -0.70
C ALA A 15 -1.27 -6.19 -0.01
N ILE A 16 -0.79 -5.04 -0.49
CA ILE A 16 0.38 -4.34 0.04
C ILE A 16 -0.04 -2.90 0.34
N SER A 17 0.37 -2.38 1.49
CA SER A 17 0.07 -1.00 1.90
C SER A 17 1.37 -0.24 2.18
N VAL A 18 1.44 1.00 1.70
CA VAL A 18 2.50 1.94 2.05
C VAL A 18 2.00 2.84 3.16
N LEU A 19 2.71 2.85 4.28
CA LEU A 19 2.45 3.77 5.37
C LEU A 19 2.94 5.16 4.97
N THR A 20 2.00 6.07 4.71
CA THR A 20 2.28 7.46 4.30
C THR A 20 2.06 8.48 5.41
N ASP A 21 1.40 8.07 6.48
CA ASP A 21 1.17 8.83 7.70
C ASP A 21 1.25 7.88 8.91
N GLU A 22 1.72 8.40 10.05
CA GLU A 22 1.95 7.60 11.26
C GLU A 22 0.70 7.49 12.15
N CYS A 23 -0.34 8.30 11.91
CA CYS A 23 -1.62 8.27 12.63
C CYS A 23 -1.47 8.24 14.17
N ASP A 24 -0.50 8.98 14.72
CA ASP A 24 -0.24 9.05 16.16
C ASP A 24 -1.42 9.70 16.90
N PRO A 25 -2.15 8.96 17.77
CA PRO A 25 -3.33 9.47 18.47
C PRO A 25 -2.99 10.59 19.46
N ASP A 26 -1.76 10.66 19.97
CA ASP A 26 -1.32 11.68 20.93
C ASP A 26 -0.85 12.97 20.23
N ASN A 27 -0.41 12.87 18.97
CA ASN A 27 0.10 14.00 18.17
C ASN A 27 -0.56 14.10 16.79
N LEU A 28 -1.87 13.86 16.73
CA LEU A 28 -2.60 13.78 15.47
C LEU A 28 -2.56 15.12 14.73
N LYS A 29 -1.82 15.17 13.61
CA LYS A 29 -1.73 16.36 12.76
C LYS A 29 -2.85 16.35 11.73
N PRO A 30 -3.33 17.53 11.27
CA PRO A 30 -4.23 17.60 10.14
C PRO A 30 -3.63 16.91 8.91
N VAL A 31 -4.45 16.14 8.21
CA VAL A 31 -4.00 15.37 7.04
C VAL A 31 -3.44 16.30 5.97
N ASN A 32 -2.24 16.01 5.48
CA ASN A 32 -1.61 16.78 4.42
C ASN A 32 -1.46 15.92 3.16
N ILE A 33 -2.34 16.14 2.19
CA ILE A 33 -2.39 15.38 0.93
C ILE A 33 -1.04 15.44 0.18
N THR A 34 -0.40 16.61 0.14
CA THR A 34 0.90 16.79 -0.54
C THR A 34 1.99 15.93 0.10
N GLN A 35 2.01 15.84 1.43
CA GLN A 35 2.97 15.00 2.14
C GLN A 35 2.70 13.51 1.90
N ILE A 36 1.43 13.10 1.92
CA ILE A 36 1.02 11.71 1.64
C ILE A 36 1.47 11.28 0.24
N ILE A 37 1.21 12.11 -0.77
CA ILE A 37 1.60 11.82 -2.16
C ILE A 37 3.14 11.71 -2.25
N LYS A 38 3.88 12.66 -1.66
CA LYS A 38 5.35 12.65 -1.68
C LYS A 38 5.93 11.39 -1.04
N THR A 39 5.36 10.93 0.08
CA THR A 39 5.79 9.69 0.75
C THR A 39 5.44 8.45 -0.08
N ALA A 40 4.29 8.46 -0.76
CA ALA A 40 3.90 7.39 -1.67
C ALA A 40 4.84 7.31 -2.89
N GLU A 41 5.13 8.43 -3.55
CA GLU A 41 6.08 8.52 -4.67
C GLU A 41 7.47 8.03 -4.27
N ALA A 42 7.96 8.41 -3.08
CA ALA A 42 9.24 7.92 -2.56
C ALA A 42 9.27 6.40 -2.34
N SER A 43 8.11 5.76 -2.21
CA SER A 43 7.98 4.32 -1.97
C SER A 43 7.74 3.50 -3.24
N GLU A 44 7.43 4.16 -4.36
CA GLU A 44 7.06 3.53 -5.64
C GLU A 44 8.15 2.60 -6.19
N GLY A 45 9.42 3.03 -6.12
CA GLY A 45 10.55 2.21 -6.59
C GLY A 45 10.65 0.87 -5.86
N LYS A 46 10.51 0.88 -4.52
CA LYS A 46 10.55 -0.33 -3.69
C LYS A 46 9.35 -1.24 -3.94
N LEU A 47 8.17 -0.65 -4.10
CA LEU A 47 6.95 -1.38 -4.45
C LEU A 47 7.10 -2.10 -5.80
N THR A 48 7.65 -1.41 -6.79
CA THR A 48 7.85 -1.97 -8.13
C THR A 48 8.79 -3.17 -8.08
N GLU A 49 9.96 -3.01 -7.44
CA GLU A 49 10.92 -4.09 -7.26
C GLU A 49 10.28 -5.30 -6.56
N LEU A 50 9.54 -5.07 -5.46
CA LEU A 50 8.85 -6.12 -4.72
C LEU A 50 7.84 -6.89 -5.57
N TYR A 51 7.01 -6.18 -6.35
CA TYR A 51 6.01 -6.83 -7.22
C TYR A 51 6.64 -7.62 -8.36
N VAL A 52 7.68 -7.06 -9.02
CA VAL A 52 8.38 -7.75 -10.12
C VAL A 52 9.02 -9.04 -9.61
N GLU A 53 9.69 -8.99 -8.45
CA GLU A 53 10.30 -10.15 -7.82
C GLU A 53 9.27 -11.19 -7.36
N LEU A 54 8.13 -10.73 -6.81
CA LEU A 54 7.06 -11.61 -6.39
C LEU A 54 6.46 -12.37 -7.58
N ILE A 55 6.12 -11.66 -8.66
CA ILE A 55 5.57 -12.28 -9.87
C ILE A 55 6.57 -13.24 -10.50
N SER A 56 7.86 -12.92 -10.47
CA SER A 56 8.91 -13.79 -11.02
C SER A 56 9.11 -15.10 -10.24
N LYS A 57 8.58 -15.22 -9.02
CA LYS A 57 8.69 -16.40 -8.15
C LYS A 57 7.40 -17.22 -8.06
N LEU A 58 6.32 -16.78 -8.70
CA LEU A 58 5.03 -17.45 -8.79
C LEU A 58 4.93 -18.27 -10.08
#